data_AF-A0A920TX13-F1
#
_entry.id   AF-A0A920TX13-F1
#
_cell.length_a   1.000
_cell.length_b   1.000
_cell.length_c   1.000
_cell.angle_alpha   90.00
_cell.angle_beta   90.00
_cell.angle_gamma   90.00
#
_symmetry.space_group_name_H-M   'P 1'
#
loop_
_entity.id
_entity.type
_entity.pdbx_description
1 polymer ?
#
loop_
_entity_poly.entity_id
_entity_poly.type
_entity_poly.pdbx_seq_one_letter_code
_entity_poly.pdbx_strand_id
1 'polypeptide(L)' 'MKIWVDADACPKPIKDILFRLAERKEIVVTFVANQRLRLVESPFIKFAPGWIWGGYC' A
#
# COMPACT_ATOMS: atom_id res chain seq x y z
N MET A 1 -7.86 10.59 5.99
CA MET A 1 -7.02 10.88 4.80
C MET A 1 -6.57 9.54 4.21
N LYS A 2 -6.63 9.37 2.88
CA LYS A 2 -6.31 8.09 2.22
C LYS A 2 -5.14 8.30 1.27
N ILE A 3 -4.06 7.52 1.45
CA ILE A 3 -2.84 7.62 0.65
C ILE A 3 -2.73 6.37 -0.20
N TRP A 4 -2.40 6.55 -1.47
CA TRP A 4 -2.13 5.47 -2.40
C TRP A 4 -0.65 5.46 -2.73
N VAL A 5 -0.02 4.30 -2.61
CA VAL A 5 1.41 4.13 -2.78
C VAL A 5 1.64 3.00 -3.77
N ASP A 6 2.42 3.26 -4.82
CA ASP A 6 2.89 2.22 -5.72
C ASP A 6 3.98 1.40 -5.01
N ALA A 7 3.69 0.13 -4.74
CA ALA A 7 4.57 -0.76 -4.01
C ALA A 7 5.58 -1.48 -4.92
N ASP A 8 5.41 -1.42 -6.25
CA ASP A 8 6.37 -1.96 -7.22
C ASP A 8 7.59 -1.04 -7.32
N ALA A 9 7.39 0.28 -7.21
CA ALA A 9 8.48 1.27 -7.22
C ALA A 9 9.17 1.46 -5.86
N CYS A 10 8.54 1.02 -4.76
CA CYS A 10 9.05 1.28 -3.40
C CYS A 10 9.99 0.18 -2.90
N PRO A 11 11.25 0.50 -2.53
CA PRO A 11 12.13 -0.42 -1.83
C PRO A 11 11.61 -0.76 -0.43
N LYS A 12 12.02 -1.91 0.10
CA LYS A 12 11.59 -2.45 1.41
C LYS A 12 11.59 -1.44 2.57
N PRO A 13 12.63 -0.60 2.76
CA PRO A 13 12.69 0.35 3.87
C PRO A 13 11.58 1.40 3.85
N ILE A 14 11.11 1.80 2.66
CA ILE A 14 10.03 2.79 2.54
C ILE A 14 8.71 2.19 3.01
N LYS A 15 8.50 0.89 2.78
CA LYS A 15 7.31 0.17 3.24
C LYS A 15 7.26 0.14 4.78
N ASP A 16 8.39 -0.12 5.44
CA ASP A 16 8.47 -0.10 6.91
C ASP A 16 8.18 1.29 7.50
N ILE A 17 8.68 2.35 6.86
CA ILE A 17 8.39 3.73 7.27
C ILE A 17 6.90 4.03 7.09
N LEU A 18 6.31 3.64 5.96
CA LEU A 18 4.88 3.83 5.69
C LEU A 18 4.01 3.07 6.69
N PHE A 19 4.39 1.86 7.08
CA PHE A 19 3.68 1.10 8.10
C PHE A 19 3.71 1.82 9.45
N ARG A 20 4.88 2.27 9.90
CA ARG A 20 5.02 3.03 11.15
C ARG A 20 4.26 4.36 11.11
N LEU A 21 4.22 5.02 9.96
CA LEU A 21 3.45 6.25 9.76
C LEU A 21 1.95 5.97 9.74
N ALA A 22 1.51 4.89 9.10
CA ALA A 22 0.11 4.48 9.05
C ALA A 22 -0.45 4.21 10.45
N GLU A 23 0.31 3.51 11.29
CA GLU A 23 -0.07 3.25 12.68
C GLU A 23 -0.03 4.53 13.53
N ARG A 24 1.03 5.34 13.44
CA ARG A 24 1.16 6.55 14.26
C ARG A 24 0.15 7.64 13.93
N LYS A 25 -0.26 7.75 12.68
CA LYS A 25 -1.19 8.78 12.20
C LYS A 25 -2.59 8.25 11.92
N GLU A 26 -2.83 6.96 12.18
CA GLU A 26 -4.10 6.27 11.92
C GLU A 26 -4.65 6.52 10.50
N ILE A 27 -3.74 6.59 9.53
CA ILE A 27 -4.06 6.89 8.13
C ILE A 27 -4.07 5.62 7.31
N VAL A 28 -5.11 5.48 6.50
CA VAL A 28 -5.27 4.33 5.61
C VAL A 28 -4.33 4.49 4.42
N VAL A 29 -3.32 3.62 4.36
CA VAL A 29 -2.37 3.51 3.24
C VAL A 29 -2.77 2.32 2.39
N THR A 30 -3.06 2.58 1.12
CA THR A 30 -3.39 1.54 0.15
C THR A 30 -2.20 1.33 -0.79
N PHE A 31 -1.59 0.16 -0.71
CA PHE A 31 -0.50 -0.23 -1.58
C PHE A 31 -1.06 -0.82 -2.87
N VAL A 32 -0.70 -0.18 -3.99
CA VAL A 32 -1.04 -0.63 -5.33
C VAL A 32 0.17 -1.37 -5.90
N ALA A 33 -0.03 -2.58 -6.40
CA ALA A 33 1.04 -3.30 -7.07
C ALA A 33 0.51 -4.29 -8.10
N ASN A 34 1.28 -4.50 -9.15
CA ASN A 34 1.02 -5.51 -10.16
C ASN A 34 1.40 -6.90 -9.67
N GLN A 35 2.31 -6.98 -8.69
CA GLN A 35 2.81 -8.22 -8.13
C GLN A 35 2.21 -8.50 -6.74
N ARG A 36 2.13 -9.77 -6.34
CA ARG A 36 1.71 -10.12 -4.97
C ARG A 36 2.77 -9.64 -3.98
N LEU A 37 2.45 -8.60 -3.21
CA LEU A 37 3.23 -8.22 -2.05
C LEU A 37 2.75 -8.93 -0.79
N ARG A 38 3.72 -9.39 -0.01
CA ARG A 38 3.47 -9.82 1.37
C ARG A 38 3.44 -8.57 2.25
N LEU A 39 2.24 -8.04 2.46
CA LEU A 39 2.01 -6.95 3.41
C LEU A 39 1.68 -7.55 4.79
N VAL A 40 2.01 -6.80 5.84
CA VAL A 40 1.61 -7.16 7.21
C VAL A 40 0.12 -6.82 7.35
N GLU A 41 -0.65 -7.75 7.92
CA GLU A 41 -2.06 -7.50 8.22
C GLU A 41 -2.17 -6.41 9.29
N SER A 42 -2.76 -5.28 8.92
CA SER A 42 -3.00 -4.16 9.81
C SER A 42 -4.24 -3.40 9.34
N PRO A 43 -5.07 -2.89 10.26
CA PRO A 43 -6.32 -2.20 9.91
C PRO A 43 -6.12 -0.95 9.03
N PHE A 44 -4.92 -0.36 9.06
CA PHE A 44 -4.58 0.84 8.31
C PHE A 44 -3.92 0.57 6.96
N ILE A 45 -3.59 -0.69 6.67
CA ILE A 45 -2.83 -1.08 5.47
C ILE A 45 -3.75 -1.91 4.58
N LYS A 46 -3.97 -1.42 3.36
CA LYS A 46 -4.79 -2.10 2.36
C LYS A 46 -3.95 -2.48 1.16
N PHE A 47 -4.25 -3.64 0.58
CA PHE A 47 -3.67 -4.06 -0.69
C PHE A 47 -4.69 -3.82 -1.81
N ALA A 48 -4.21 -3.29 -2.92
CA ALA A 48 -4.96 -3.10 -4.14
C ALA A 48 -4.14 -3.68 -5.30
N PRO A 49 -4.67 -4.63 -6.08
CA PRO A 49 -4.02 -5.02 -7.32
C PRO A 49 -3.89 -3.82 -8.29
N GLY A 50 -2.81 -3.70 -9.06
CA GLY A 50 -2.65 -2.61 -10.03
C GLY A 50 -3.77 -2.55 -11.07
N TRP A 51 -4.35 -3.71 -11.40
CA TRP A 51 -5.42 -3.88 -12.38
C TRP A 51 -6.76 -3.26 -11.97
N ILE A 52 -7.02 -3.01 -10.69
CA ILE A 52 -8.29 -2.35 -10.27
C ILE A 52 -8.26 -0.83 -10.47
N TRP A 53 -7.10 -0.26 -10.81
CA TRP A 53 -6.96 1.16 -11.17
C TRP A 53 -7.11 1.41 -12.67
N GLY A 54 -6.80 0.41 -13.49
CA GLY A 54 -7.05 0.43 -14.92
C GLY A 54 -8.35 -0.29 -15.23
N GLY A 55 -9.46 0.43 -15.31
CA GLY A 55 -10.67 -0.07 -15.95
C GLY A 55 -10.45 -0.31 -17.44
N TYR A 56 -9.73 -1.38 -17.79
CA TYR A 56 -9.57 -1.84 -19.16
C TYR A 56 -10.10 -3.26 -19.30
N CYS A 57 -11.21 -3.34 -20.05
CA CYS A 57 -11.46 -4.41 -21.02
C CYS A 57 -10.23 -4.74 -21.86
#